data_AF-A0A2D6U572-F1
#
_entry.id   AF-A0A2D6U572-F1
#
_cell.length_a   1.000
_cell.length_b   1.000
_cell.length_c   1.000
_cell.angle_alpha   90.00
_cell.angle_beta   90.00
_cell.angle_gamma   90.00
#
_symmetry.space_group_name_H-M   'P 1'
#
loop_
_entity.id
_entity.type
_entity.pdbx_description
1 polymer ?
#
loop_
_entity_poly.entity_id
_entity_poly.type
_entity_poly.pdbx_seq_one_letter_code
_entity_poly.pdbx_strand_id
1 'polypeptide(L)'
;MESPDLDDPLTQSLIQAFLAQMDSAMRVSDILAKHDKSDEIKVDHLIGGLVYRLMVPMTQQQLTESLDSAREIVDHLDSEDSEDFEGEYDTIEDYPEPLNRKIRPPTCNCDICSRLRVCLLNYSEYECTDPLAEKFKKSIDSTCEQHGILLS
;
A
#
# COMPACT_ATOMS: atom_id res chain seq x y z
N MET A 1 9.43 -26.41 -8.74
CA MET A 1 8.72 -25.12 -8.76
C MET A 1 9.49 -24.30 -9.77
N GLU A 2 9.00 -24.23 -11.01
CA GLU A 2 9.57 -23.33 -12.01
C GLU A 2 9.39 -21.89 -11.50
N SER A 3 10.47 -21.12 -11.50
CA SER A 3 10.42 -19.68 -11.29
C SER A 3 9.49 -19.06 -12.34
N PRO A 4 8.62 -18.11 -11.98
CA PRO A 4 7.77 -17.45 -12.96
C PRO A 4 8.65 -16.75 -13.99
N ASP A 5 8.45 -17.07 -15.28
CA ASP A 5 9.07 -16.33 -16.37
C ASP A 5 8.52 -14.90 -16.36
N LEU A 6 9.37 -13.94 -16.00
CA LEU A 6 9.02 -12.51 -15.94
C LEU A 6 8.63 -11.95 -17.33
N ASP A 7 9.01 -12.66 -18.40
CA ASP A 7 8.68 -12.33 -19.80
C ASP A 7 7.23 -12.65 -20.18
N ASP A 8 6.46 -13.34 -19.32
CA ASP A 8 5.05 -13.59 -19.59
C ASP A 8 4.23 -12.28 -19.49
N PRO A 9 3.57 -11.83 -20.57
CA PRO A 9 2.86 -10.54 -20.59
C PRO A 9 1.76 -10.42 -19.53
N LEU A 10 1.16 -11.55 -19.13
CA LEU A 10 0.16 -11.59 -18.06
C LEU A 10 0.81 -11.36 -16.70
N THR A 11 1.94 -12.00 -16.44
CA THR A 11 2.75 -11.82 -15.22
C THR A 11 3.24 -10.37 -15.09
N GLN A 12 3.76 -9.79 -16.18
CA GLN A 12 4.19 -8.39 -16.20
C GLN A 12 3.01 -7.43 -15.90
N SER A 13 1.85 -7.67 -16.48
CA SER A 13 0.64 -6.87 -16.23
C SER A 13 0.18 -6.95 -14.77
N LEU A 14 0.28 -8.12 -14.15
CA LEU A 14 -0.06 -8.31 -12.74
C LEU A 14 0.94 -7.62 -11.81
N ILE A 15 2.23 -7.68 -12.11
CA ILE A 15 3.28 -6.97 -11.38
C ILE A 15 3.05 -5.46 -11.47
N GLN A 16 2.79 -4.95 -12.67
CA GLN A 16 2.51 -3.53 -12.88
C GLN A 16 1.27 -3.07 -12.10
N ALA A 17 0.19 -3.84 -12.12
CA ALA A 17 -1.01 -3.53 -11.35
C ALA A 17 -0.75 -3.51 -9.84
N PHE A 18 0.04 -4.47 -9.33
CA PHE A 18 0.43 -4.52 -7.93
C PHE A 18 1.31 -3.32 -7.53
N LEU A 19 2.32 -2.98 -8.33
CA LEU A 19 3.18 -1.83 -8.11
C LEU A 19 2.39 -0.51 -8.13
N ALA A 20 1.46 -0.36 -9.07
CA ALA A 20 0.58 0.81 -9.13
C ALA A 20 -0.29 0.92 -7.87
N GLN A 21 -0.83 -0.20 -7.39
CA GLN A 21 -1.59 -0.23 -6.14
C GLN A 21 -0.72 0.15 -4.92
N MET A 22 0.53 -0.30 -4.89
CA MET A 22 1.50 0.05 -3.83
C MET A 22 1.88 1.52 -3.86
N ASP A 23 2.22 2.09 -5.02
CA ASP A 23 2.50 3.52 -5.19
C ASP A 23 1.31 4.36 -4.72
N SER A 24 0.09 4.02 -5.14
CA SER A 24 -1.11 4.73 -4.69
C SER A 24 -1.35 4.62 -3.18
N ALA A 25 -1.01 3.48 -2.58
CA ALA A 25 -1.11 3.29 -1.12
C ALA A 25 -0.08 4.17 -0.40
N MET A 26 1.16 4.20 -0.87
CA MET A 26 2.22 5.04 -0.31
C MET A 26 1.88 6.52 -0.39
N ARG A 27 1.31 7.01 -1.51
CA ARG A 27 0.83 8.39 -1.62
C ARG A 27 -0.26 8.71 -0.59
N VAL A 28 -1.16 7.77 -0.31
CA VAL A 28 -2.15 7.95 0.77
C VAL A 28 -1.47 7.99 2.13
N SER A 29 -0.52 7.10 2.39
CA SER A 29 0.25 7.07 3.63
C SER A 29 1.00 8.37 3.89
N ASP A 30 1.62 8.96 2.87
CA ASP A 30 2.25 10.28 2.93
C ASP A 30 1.24 11.38 3.27
N ILE A 31 0.07 11.39 2.62
CA ILE A 31 -1.01 12.34 2.96
C ILE A 31 -1.45 12.18 4.43
N LEU A 32 -1.55 10.94 4.93
CA LEU A 32 -1.91 10.68 6.33
C LEU A 32 -0.83 11.19 7.29
N ALA A 33 0.45 10.95 6.97
CA ALA A 33 1.58 11.44 7.76
C ALA A 33 1.58 12.97 7.85
N LYS A 34 1.40 13.66 6.70
CA LYS A 34 1.28 15.12 6.62
C LYS A 34 0.11 15.64 7.45
N HIS A 35 -1.02 14.94 7.47
CA HIS A 35 -2.18 15.33 8.29
C HIS A 35 -1.99 15.07 9.79
N ASP A 36 -1.19 14.09 10.20
CA ASP A 36 -0.77 13.91 11.61
C ASP A 36 0.41 14.82 11.99
N LYS A 37 0.90 15.66 11.06
CA LYS A 37 2.10 16.49 11.20
C LYS A 37 3.33 15.68 11.59
N SER A 38 3.43 14.48 11.03
CA SER A 38 4.58 13.60 11.13
C SER A 38 5.52 13.89 9.97
N ASP A 39 6.82 14.01 10.26
CA ASP A 39 7.84 14.20 9.22
C ASP A 39 8.12 12.89 8.46
N GLU A 40 7.71 11.75 9.02
CA GLU A 40 7.90 10.41 8.45
C GLU A 40 6.61 9.60 8.39
N ILE A 41 6.56 8.63 7.48
CA ILE A 41 5.49 7.64 7.37
C ILE A 41 5.67 6.58 8.46
N LYS A 42 4.80 6.61 9.48
CA LYS A 42 4.72 5.61 10.54
C LYS A 42 3.89 4.41 10.11
N VAL A 43 3.99 3.33 10.88
CA VAL A 43 3.25 2.07 10.67
C VAL A 43 1.73 2.31 10.52
N ASP A 44 1.13 3.18 11.36
CA ASP A 44 -0.30 3.51 11.25
C ASP A 44 -0.66 4.18 9.92
N HIS A 45 0.22 5.04 9.39
CA HIS A 45 0.04 5.71 8.11
C HIS A 45 0.18 4.72 6.96
N LEU A 46 1.16 3.82 7.04
CA LEU A 46 1.40 2.77 6.05
C LEU A 46 0.19 1.84 5.95
N ILE A 47 -0.19 1.22 7.06
CA ILE A 47 -1.32 0.29 7.12
C ILE A 47 -2.62 1.00 6.73
N GLY A 48 -2.80 2.25 7.18
CA GLY A 48 -3.93 3.08 6.79
C GLY A 48 -4.02 3.29 5.27
N GLY A 49 -2.90 3.56 4.59
CA GLY A 49 -2.85 3.70 3.14
C GLY A 49 -3.19 2.39 2.40
N LEU A 50 -2.65 1.27 2.88
CA LEU A 50 -2.94 -0.07 2.32
C LEU A 50 -4.43 -0.42 2.46
N VAL A 51 -5.01 -0.25 3.64
CA VAL A 51 -6.44 -0.49 3.89
C VAL A 51 -7.30 0.43 3.02
N TYR A 52 -6.95 1.72 2.94
CA TYR A 52 -7.66 2.68 2.11
C TYR A 52 -7.70 2.21 0.65
N ARG A 53 -6.56 1.78 0.09
CA ARG A 53 -6.49 1.40 -1.32
C ARG A 53 -7.13 0.07 -1.64
N LEU A 54 -7.15 -0.85 -0.69
CA LEU A 54 -7.93 -2.07 -0.84
C LEU A 54 -9.43 -1.76 -0.99
N MET A 55 -9.95 -0.81 -0.20
CA MET A 55 -11.40 -0.57 -0.09
C MET A 55 -11.91 0.61 -0.93
N VAL A 56 -11.03 1.49 -1.38
CA VAL A 56 -11.39 2.69 -2.15
C VAL A 56 -10.66 2.67 -3.50
N PRO A 57 -11.40 2.50 -4.61
CA PRO A 57 -10.80 2.44 -5.93
C PRO A 57 -10.10 3.75 -6.27
N MET A 58 -9.01 3.64 -7.04
CA MET A 58 -8.32 4.79 -7.61
C MET A 58 -9.22 5.55 -8.58
N THR A 59 -9.08 6.87 -8.65
CA THR A 59 -9.64 7.64 -9.76
C THR A 59 -8.89 7.31 -11.05
N GLN A 60 -9.48 7.61 -12.21
CA GLN A 60 -8.78 7.42 -13.50
C GLN A 60 -7.43 8.14 -13.55
N GLN A 61 -7.35 9.34 -12.96
CA GLN A 61 -6.10 10.09 -12.89
C GLN A 61 -5.06 9.36 -12.03
N GLN A 62 -5.45 8.95 -10.81
CA GLN A 62 -4.55 8.21 -9.91
C GLN A 62 -4.07 6.91 -10.55
N LEU A 63 -4.97 6.21 -11.23
CA LEU A 63 -4.65 4.96 -11.91
C LEU A 63 -3.59 5.17 -13.00
N THR A 64 -3.75 6.20 -13.85
CA THR A 64 -2.77 6.51 -14.89
C THR A 64 -1.41 6.84 -14.29
N GLU A 65 -1.36 7.76 -13.32
CA GLU A 65 -0.11 8.18 -12.67
C GLU A 65 0.61 7.01 -11.98
N SER A 66 -0.13 6.13 -11.32
CA SER A 66 0.44 4.96 -10.64
C SER A 66 0.86 3.87 -11.63
N LEU A 67 0.15 3.67 -12.74
CA LEU A 67 0.54 2.72 -13.78
C LEU A 67 1.78 3.19 -14.54
N ASP A 68 1.95 4.49 -14.75
CA ASP A 68 3.13 5.04 -15.40
C ASP A 68 4.35 4.92 -14.48
N SER A 69 4.21 5.25 -13.19
CA SER A 69 5.27 4.99 -12.19
C SER A 69 5.63 3.51 -12.10
N ALA A 70 4.65 2.61 -12.15
CA ALA A 70 4.90 1.17 -12.15
C ALA A 70 5.63 0.69 -13.41
N ARG A 71 5.38 1.29 -14.59
CA ARG A 71 6.11 0.97 -15.82
C ARG A 71 7.56 1.36 -15.72
N GLU A 72 7.83 2.57 -15.25
CA GLU A 72 9.20 3.05 -15.05
C GLU A 72 9.98 2.09 -14.15
N ILE A 73 9.37 1.65 -13.03
CA ILE A 73 9.99 0.65 -12.13
C ILE A 73 10.28 -0.66 -12.87
N VAL A 74 9.32 -1.21 -13.61
CA VAL A 74 9.51 -2.49 -14.33
C VAL A 74 10.57 -2.37 -15.42
N ASP A 75 10.52 -1.31 -16.22
CA ASP A 75 11.47 -1.06 -17.31
C ASP A 75 12.90 -0.92 -16.76
N HIS A 76 13.08 -0.32 -15.58
CA HIS A 76 14.37 -0.23 -14.90
C HIS A 76 14.88 -1.58 -14.35
N LEU A 77 13.99 -2.49 -13.93
CA LEU A 77 14.38 -3.83 -13.47
C LEU A 77 14.86 -4.73 -14.61
N ASP A 78 14.34 -4.52 -15.83
CA ASP A 78 14.69 -5.32 -17.02
C ASP A 78 15.95 -4.82 -17.75
N SER A 79 16.45 -3.61 -17.44
CA SER A 79 17.67 -3.07 -18.03
C SER A 79 18.95 -3.63 -17.39
N GLU A 80 19.87 -4.15 -18.21
CA GLU A 80 21.16 -4.75 -17.78
C GLU A 80 22.14 -3.74 -17.12
N ASP A 81 21.83 -2.43 -17.14
CA ASP A 81 22.59 -1.34 -16.50
C ASP A 81 21.85 -0.83 -15.24
N SER A 82 21.53 -1.74 -14.32
CA SER A 82 20.87 -1.40 -13.05
C SER A 82 21.83 -0.68 -12.07
N GLU A 83 22.28 0.53 -12.40
CA GLU A 83 22.93 1.44 -11.47
C GLU A 83 21.85 2.32 -10.79
N ASP A 84 21.65 2.05 -9.49
CA ASP A 84 20.89 2.83 -8.50
C ASP A 84 19.54 3.44 -8.94
N PHE A 85 18.48 2.63 -8.84
CA PHE A 85 17.14 3.16 -8.65
C PHE A 85 17.05 3.84 -7.27
N GLU A 86 17.33 5.15 -7.21
CA GLU A 86 17.00 6.02 -6.08
C GLU A 86 15.48 6.26 -6.02
N GLY A 87 14.71 5.19 -5.81
CA GLY A 87 13.33 5.31 -5.40
C GLY A 87 13.28 5.97 -4.03
N GLU A 88 12.80 7.21 -3.97
CA GLU A 88 12.62 7.99 -2.74
C GLU A 88 11.44 7.42 -1.91
N TYR A 89 11.59 6.18 -1.45
CA TYR A 89 10.75 5.61 -0.41
C TYR A 89 11.42 5.95 0.92
N ASP A 90 10.75 6.78 1.72
CA ASP A 90 11.21 7.08 3.07
C ASP A 90 11.52 5.78 3.82
N THR A 91 12.72 5.73 4.42
CA THR A 91 13.14 4.59 5.23
C THR A 91 12.23 4.51 6.45
N ILE A 92 11.49 3.41 6.56
CA ILE A 92 10.61 3.17 7.71
C ILE A 92 11.50 2.91 8.93
N GLU A 93 11.57 3.84 9.88
CA GLU A 93 12.25 3.59 11.15
C GLU A 93 11.43 2.60 12.01
N ASP A 94 12.03 1.44 12.29
CA ASP A 94 11.47 0.40 13.15
C ASP A 94 11.59 0.82 14.63
N TYR A 95 10.59 1.56 15.12
CA TYR A 95 10.46 1.82 16.54
C TYR A 95 9.83 0.60 17.23
N PRO A 96 10.35 0.15 18.39
CA PRO A 96 9.74 -0.92 19.16
C PRO A 96 8.39 -0.46 19.72
N GLU A 97 7.35 -0.62 18.92
CA GLU A 97 5.97 -0.37 19.32
C GLU A 97 5.46 -1.51 20.21
N PRO A 98 4.56 -1.22 21.15
CA PRO A 98 3.99 -2.24 22.00
C PRO A 98 3.27 -3.31 21.17
N LEU A 99 3.67 -4.57 21.35
CA LEU A 99 2.94 -5.73 20.85
C LEU A 99 1.49 -5.68 21.34
N ASN A 100 0.53 -5.94 20.44
CA ASN A 100 -0.92 -5.92 20.70
C ASN A 100 -1.52 -4.52 20.90
N ARG A 101 -1.32 -3.64 19.92
CA ARG A 101 -1.96 -2.33 19.88
C ARG A 101 -3.02 -2.25 18.79
N LYS A 102 -3.98 -1.33 18.95
CA LYS A 102 -4.90 -0.97 17.86
C LYS A 102 -4.23 0.01 16.90
N ILE A 103 -4.58 -0.08 15.62
CA ILE A 103 -4.22 0.95 14.64
C ILE A 103 -4.83 2.28 15.06
N ARG A 104 -4.05 3.36 14.96
CA ARG A 104 -4.55 4.70 15.29
C ARG A 104 -5.25 5.32 14.08
N PRO A 105 -6.57 5.57 14.13
CA PRO A 105 -7.26 6.23 13.04
C PRO A 105 -6.84 7.71 12.94
N PRO A 106 -6.87 8.31 11.74
CA PRO A 106 -6.57 9.73 11.57
C PRO A 106 -7.67 10.60 12.21
N THR A 107 -7.27 11.76 12.74
CA THR A 107 -8.18 12.72 13.40
C THR A 107 -8.66 13.84 12.50
N CYS A 108 -8.04 14.00 11.32
CA CYS A 108 -8.43 15.00 10.32
C CYS A 108 -9.81 14.68 9.71
N ASN A 109 -10.56 15.73 9.36
CA ASN A 109 -11.90 15.65 8.78
C ASN A 109 -11.95 15.84 7.26
N CYS A 110 -10.81 15.73 6.57
CA CYS A 110 -10.81 15.72 5.11
C CYS A 110 -11.44 14.42 4.57
N ASP A 111 -11.70 14.38 3.26
CA ASP A 111 -12.33 13.23 2.59
C ASP A 111 -11.52 11.94 2.80
N ILE A 112 -10.20 11.97 2.57
CA ILE A 112 -9.31 10.81 2.70
C ILE A 112 -9.33 10.26 4.13
N CYS A 113 -9.14 11.11 5.14
CA CYS A 113 -9.10 10.67 6.53
C CYS A 113 -10.47 10.19 7.04
N SER A 114 -11.56 10.79 6.58
CA SER A 114 -12.92 10.37 6.94
C SER A 114 -13.26 9.01 6.32
N ARG A 115 -12.92 8.82 5.04
CA ARG A 115 -13.08 7.53 4.35
C ARG A 115 -12.21 6.45 4.96
N LEU A 116 -10.95 6.75 5.32
CA LEU A 116 -10.09 5.77 5.99
C LEU A 116 -10.72 5.28 7.29
N ARG A 117 -11.29 6.18 8.11
CA ARG A 117 -12.00 5.77 9.33
C ARG A 117 -13.14 4.80 9.03
N VAL A 118 -13.91 5.05 7.97
CA VAL A 118 -14.98 4.14 7.51
C VAL A 118 -14.40 2.81 7.01
N CYS A 119 -13.27 2.84 6.30
CA CYS A 119 -12.59 1.63 5.84
C CYS A 119 -12.16 0.76 7.02
N LEU A 120 -11.46 1.35 8.01
CA LEU A 120 -11.01 0.63 9.21
C LEU A 120 -12.17 0.01 9.99
N LEU A 121 -13.30 0.72 10.10
CA LEU A 121 -14.49 0.20 10.77
C LEU A 121 -15.12 -1.00 10.06
N ASN A 122 -15.09 -1.02 8.73
CA ASN A 122 -15.72 -2.07 7.91
C ASN A 122 -14.72 -3.12 7.40
N TYR A 123 -13.44 -3.02 7.77
CA TYR A 123 -12.37 -3.82 7.18
C TYR A 123 -12.57 -5.32 7.39
N SER A 124 -13.06 -5.72 8.56
CA SER A 124 -13.34 -7.12 8.92
C SER A 124 -14.48 -7.73 8.09
N GLU A 125 -15.41 -6.91 7.60
CA GLU A 125 -16.55 -7.31 6.78
C GLU A 125 -16.31 -7.09 5.28
N TYR A 126 -15.15 -6.56 4.89
CA TYR A 126 -14.85 -6.28 3.50
C TYR A 126 -14.60 -7.56 2.70
N GLU A 127 -15.49 -7.82 1.74
CA GLU A 127 -15.36 -8.93 0.79
C GLU A 127 -14.61 -8.47 -0.47
N CYS A 128 -13.47 -9.12 -0.74
CA CYS A 128 -12.68 -8.85 -1.94
C CYS A 128 -13.40 -9.37 -3.19
N THR A 129 -13.34 -8.58 -4.27
CA THR A 129 -14.04 -8.87 -5.53
C THR A 129 -13.25 -9.79 -6.46
N ASP A 130 -11.94 -9.93 -6.25
CA ASP A 130 -11.04 -10.66 -7.12
C ASP A 130 -9.86 -11.29 -6.35
N PRO A 131 -9.17 -12.28 -6.93
CA PRO A 131 -8.08 -13.00 -6.27
C PRO A 131 -6.85 -12.14 -5.92
N LEU A 132 -6.61 -11.03 -6.63
CA LEU A 132 -5.48 -10.15 -6.32
C LEU A 132 -5.80 -9.30 -5.09
N ALA A 133 -7.01 -8.75 -5.01
CA ALA A 133 -7.51 -8.07 -3.82
C ALA A 133 -7.50 -8.99 -2.59
N GLU A 134 -7.89 -10.26 -2.74
CA GLU A 134 -7.79 -11.24 -1.64
C GLU A 134 -6.36 -11.45 -1.15
N LYS A 135 -5.40 -11.61 -2.08
CA LYS A 135 -3.99 -11.74 -1.72
C LYS A 135 -3.49 -10.49 -1.00
N PHE A 136 -3.86 -9.31 -1.49
CA PHE A 136 -3.51 -8.04 -0.87
C PHE A 136 -4.07 -7.94 0.56
N LYS A 137 -5.34 -8.28 0.76
CA LYS A 137 -5.96 -8.31 2.08
C LYS A 137 -5.23 -9.28 3.01
N LYS A 138 -4.97 -10.52 2.55
CA LYS A 138 -4.25 -11.53 3.33
C LYS A 138 -2.84 -11.09 3.73
N SER A 139 -2.14 -10.35 2.87
CA SER A 139 -0.84 -9.79 3.20
C SER A 139 -0.94 -8.75 4.31
N ILE A 140 -1.93 -7.84 4.26
CA ILE A 140 -2.19 -6.87 5.33
C ILE A 140 -2.52 -7.60 6.64
N ASP A 141 -3.44 -8.57 6.60
CA ASP A 141 -3.84 -9.36 7.77
C ASP A 141 -2.62 -10.07 8.39
N SER A 142 -1.84 -10.78 7.58
CA SER A 142 -0.65 -11.51 8.04
C SER A 142 0.39 -10.59 8.66
N THR A 143 0.67 -9.43 8.07
CA THR A 143 1.61 -8.46 8.64
C THR A 143 1.08 -7.88 9.94
N CYS A 144 -0.19 -7.52 10.00
CA CYS A 144 -0.80 -7.01 11.23
C CYS A 144 -0.77 -8.05 12.36
N GLU A 145 -1.06 -9.33 12.06
CA GLU A 145 -0.96 -10.42 13.04
C GLU A 145 0.46 -10.63 13.54
N GLN A 146 1.46 -10.64 12.65
CA GLN A 146 2.87 -10.82 13.00
C GLN A 146 3.40 -9.72 13.93
N HIS A 147 2.94 -8.48 13.73
CA HIS A 147 3.37 -7.32 14.52
C HIS A 147 2.40 -6.96 15.66
N GLY A 148 1.34 -7.75 15.87
CA GLY A 148 0.36 -7.52 16.94
C GLY A 148 -0.43 -6.22 16.77
N ILE A 149 -0.85 -5.91 15.55
CA ILE A 149 -1.63 -4.72 15.20
C ILE A 149 -3.08 -5.13 14.96
N LEU A 150 -4.02 -4.50 15.65
CA LEU A 150 -5.45 -4.74 15.54
C LEU A 150 -6.09 -3.65 14.68
N LEU A 151 -6.65 -4.02 13.53
CA LEU A 151 -7.27 -3.08 12.57
C LEU A 151 -8.64 -2.55 13.01
N SER A 152 -9.29 -3.21 13.98
CA SER A 152 -10.55 -2.80 14.63
C SER A 152 -10.69 -3.45 16.00
#